data_AF-A0A843BH18-F1
#
_entry.id   AF-A0A843BH18-F1
#
_cell.length_a   1.000
_cell.length_b   1.000
_cell.length_c   1.000
_cell.angle_alpha   90.00
_cell.angle_beta   90.00
_cell.angle_gamma   90.00
#
_symmetry.space_group_name_H-M   'P 1'
#
loop_
_entity.id
_entity.type
_entity.pdbx_description
1 polymer ?
#
loop_
_entity_poly.entity_id
_entity_poly.type
_entity_poly.pdbx_seq_one_letter_code
_entity_poly.pdbx_strand_id
1 'polypeptide(L)'
;MLGKGVGRVYGTVARKTDPANTPLKRKVRLLRERDGLVVRETWSDANTGQYEFRYIDELQTWTVIAYDYEQSFNAVIADGITPEIIHE
;
A
#
# COMPACT_ATOMS: atom_id res chain seq x y z
N MET A 1 -21.31 9.00 0.99
CA MET A 1 -21.45 8.16 -0.22
C MET A 1 -20.42 7.04 -0.12
N LEU A 2 -20.78 5.82 -0.53
CA LEU A 2 -19.85 4.69 -0.63
C LEU A 2 -19.62 4.40 -2.12
N GLY A 3 -18.39 4.04 -2.47
CA GLY A 3 -18.03 3.60 -3.81
C GLY A 3 -18.56 2.20 -4.14
N LYS A 4 -18.39 1.82 -5.40
CA LYS A 4 -18.75 0.52 -5.96
C LYS A 4 -17.77 -0.58 -5.58
N GLY A 5 -16.65 -0.25 -4.94
CA GLY A 5 -15.65 -1.23 -4.57
C GLY A 5 -14.84 -1.68 -5.78
N VAL A 6 -14.57 -0.78 -6.72
CA VAL A 6 -13.81 -1.04 -7.95
C VAL A 6 -12.45 -0.36 -7.94
N GLY A 7 -12.02 0.15 -6.78
CA GLY A 7 -10.73 0.79 -6.60
C GLY A 7 -9.58 -0.20 -6.45
N ARG A 8 -8.39 0.25 -6.80
CA ARG A 8 -7.11 -0.45 -6.68
C ARG A 8 -6.02 0.49 -6.16
N VAL A 9 -5.28 0.02 -5.16
CA VAL A 9 -4.07 0.68 -4.64
C VAL A 9 -2.93 -0.33 -4.63
N TYR A 10 -1.79 0.03 -5.21
CA TYR A 10 -0.64 -0.85 -5.38
C TYR A 10 0.65 -0.04 -5.36
N GLY A 11 1.77 -0.73 -5.27
CA GLY A 11 3.10 -0.11 -5.27
C GLY A 11 4.18 -1.13 -4.92
N THR A 12 5.38 -0.64 -4.66
CA THR A 12 6.51 -1.45 -4.21
C THR A 12 7.05 -1.01 -2.86
N VAL A 13 7.53 -1.97 -2.08
CA VAL A 13 8.37 -1.71 -0.89
C VAL A 13 9.80 -2.12 -1.23
N ALA A 14 10.73 -1.18 -1.12
CA ALA A 14 12.14 -1.44 -1.36
C ALA A 14 13.01 -0.56 -0.46
N ARG A 15 14.18 -1.11 -0.09
CA ARG A 15 15.27 -0.34 0.49
C ARG A 15 16.01 0.37 -0.64
N LYS A 16 16.27 1.66 -0.46
CA LYS A 16 17.11 2.43 -1.40
C LYS A 16 18.54 1.90 -1.37
N THR A 17 19.06 1.49 -2.52
CA THR A 17 20.44 1.01 -2.71
C THR A 17 20.95 1.42 -4.09
N ASP A 18 22.27 1.57 -4.23
CA ASP A 18 22.96 1.90 -5.49
C ASP A 18 23.68 0.62 -5.99
N PRO A 19 23.52 0.19 -7.27
CA PRO A 19 22.87 0.88 -8.40
C PRO A 19 21.36 0.67 -8.52
N ALA A 20 20.77 -0.25 -7.76
CA ALA A 20 19.35 -0.54 -7.81
C ALA A 20 18.78 -0.79 -6.42
N ASN A 21 17.53 -0.35 -6.20
CA ASN A 21 16.81 -0.59 -4.96
C ASN A 21 16.63 -2.09 -4.70
N THR A 22 16.75 -2.50 -3.44
CA THR A 22 16.55 -3.89 -3.01
C THR A 22 15.08 -4.07 -2.59
N PRO A 23 14.29 -4.93 -3.27
CA PRO A 23 12.93 -5.22 -2.85
C PRO A 23 12.89 -5.83 -1.44
N LEU A 24 11.83 -5.52 -0.69
CA LEU A 24 11.64 -6.03 0.66
C LEU A 24 10.25 -6.64 0.84
N LYS A 25 10.20 -7.80 1.51
CA LYS A 25 8.96 -8.37 2.04
C LYS A 25 8.59 -7.65 3.33
N ARG A 26 7.52 -6.86 3.34
CA ARG A 26 7.06 -6.07 4.48
C ARG A 26 5.56 -6.14 4.62
N LYS A 27 5.07 -5.97 5.85
CA LYS A 27 3.63 -5.88 6.10
C LYS A 27 3.17 -4.48 5.73
N VAL A 28 2.24 -4.41 4.80
CA VAL A 28 1.67 -3.18 4.27
C VAL A 28 0.23 -3.05 4.75
N ARG A 29 -0.12 -1.89 5.31
CA ARG A 29 -1.48 -1.56 5.77
C ARG A 29 -2.10 -0.50 4.88
N LEU A 30 -3.38 -0.67 4.56
CA LEU A 30 -4.20 0.33 3.88
C LEU A 30 -5.10 1.02 4.91
N LEU A 31 -4.96 2.32 5.05
CA LEU A 31 -5.76 3.17 5.93
C LEU A 31 -6.67 4.08 5.12
N ARG A 32 -7.94 4.17 5.53
CA ARG A 32 -8.87 5.16 5.00
C ARG A 32 -8.63 6.49 5.70
N GLU A 33 -8.40 7.56 4.94
CA GLU A 33 -7.96 8.83 5.53
C GLU A 33 -9.06 9.55 6.31
N ARG A 34 -10.32 9.44 5.87
CA ARG A 34 -11.43 10.18 6.49
C ARG A 34 -11.60 9.89 7.99
N ASP A 35 -11.26 8.68 8.41
CA ASP A 35 -11.52 8.16 9.76
C ASP A 35 -10.35 7.36 10.36
N GLY A 36 -9.22 7.28 9.66
CA GLY A 36 -8.03 6.55 10.11
C GLY A 36 -8.21 5.03 10.19
N LEU A 37 -9.29 4.47 9.63
CA LEU A 37 -9.58 3.05 9.73
C LEU A 37 -8.57 2.24 8.92
N VAL A 38 -7.87 1.30 9.57
CA VAL A 38 -7.11 0.25 8.88
C VAL A 38 -8.11 -0.72 8.26
N VAL A 39 -8.23 -0.72 6.93
CA VAL A 39 -9.23 -1.53 6.22
C VAL A 39 -8.69 -2.88 5.79
N ARG A 40 -7.39 -2.97 5.45
CA ARG A 40 -6.75 -4.18 4.94
C ARG A 40 -5.27 -4.19 5.25
N GLU A 41 -4.72 -5.39 5.27
CA GLU A 41 -3.29 -5.65 5.36
C GLU A 41 -2.88 -6.66 4.28
N THR A 42 -1.66 -6.51 3.75
CA THR A 42 -1.05 -7.50 2.86
C THR A 42 0.46 -7.55 3.12
N TRP A 43 1.15 -8.49 2.49
CA TRP A 43 2.60 -8.52 2.44
C TRP A 43 3.07 -8.12 1.06
N SER A 44 4.09 -7.27 0.97
CA SER A 44 4.81 -7.10 -0.29
C SER A 44 5.58 -8.38 -0.65
N ASP A 45 5.69 -8.65 -1.95
CA ASP A 45 6.48 -9.76 -2.47
C ASP A 45 7.97 -9.60 -2.15
N ALA A 46 8.65 -10.70 -1.83
CA ALA A 46 10.05 -10.66 -1.40
C ALA A 46 11.02 -10.34 -2.55
N ASN A 47 10.67 -10.74 -3.78
CA ASN A 47 11.57 -10.65 -4.93
C ASN A 47 11.36 -9.37 -5.74
N THR A 48 10.14 -8.81 -5.71
CA THR A 48 9.73 -7.66 -6.51
C THR A 48 9.30 -6.47 -5.65
N GLY A 49 8.99 -6.69 -4.38
CA GLY A 49 8.50 -5.66 -3.46
C GLY A 49 7.05 -5.29 -3.71
N GLN A 50 6.39 -5.90 -4.69
CA GLN A 50 5.04 -5.52 -5.11
C GLN A 50 4.01 -5.84 -4.02
N TYR A 51 3.10 -4.91 -3.78
CA TYR A 51 1.89 -5.13 -2.98
C TYR A 51 0.68 -4.60 -3.73
N GLU A 52 -0.49 -5.12 -3.39
CA GLU A 52 -1.73 -4.72 -4.03
C GLU A 52 -2.94 -4.90 -3.12
N PHE A 53 -3.85 -3.92 -3.17
CA PHE A 53 -5.19 -3.96 -2.63
C PHE A 53 -6.19 -3.72 -3.76
N ARG A 54 -7.05 -4.71 -4.03
CA ARG A 54 -8.12 -4.62 -5.03
C ARG A 54 -9.49 -4.54 -4.37
N TYR A 55 -10.47 -4.06 -5.11
CA TYR A 55 -11.86 -3.99 -4.69
C TYR A 55 -12.05 -3.16 -3.41
N ILE A 56 -11.44 -1.97 -3.40
CA ILE A 56 -11.61 -0.97 -2.34
C ILE A 56 -12.53 0.15 -2.82
N ASP A 57 -13.06 0.93 -1.88
CA ASP A 57 -13.92 2.07 -2.19
C ASP A 57 -13.12 3.15 -2.95
N GLU A 58 -13.46 3.34 -4.22
CA GLU A 58 -12.81 4.27 -5.16
C GLU A 58 -13.11 5.74 -4.88
N LEU A 59 -14.09 6.04 -4.00
CA LEU A 59 -14.48 7.40 -3.63
C LEU A 59 -13.79 7.87 -2.34
N GLN A 60 -12.89 7.07 -1.78
CA GLN A 60 -12.07 7.44 -0.62
C GLN A 60 -10.63 7.74 -1.03
N THR A 61 -9.96 8.57 -0.24
CA THR A 61 -8.51 8.69 -0.26
C THR A 61 -7.89 7.74 0.76
N TRP A 62 -6.69 7.25 0.41
CA TRP A 62 -6.02 6.19 1.16
C TRP A 62 -4.59 6.54 1.50
N THR A 63 -4.18 6.10 2.68
CA THR A 63 -2.79 6.06 3.11
C THR A 63 -2.31 4.60 3.13
N VAL A 64 -1.12 4.35 2.61
CA VAL A 64 -0.42 3.08 2.75
C VAL A 64 0.73 3.24 3.74
N ILE A 65 0.85 2.30 4.69
CA ILE A 65 1.95 2.24 5.65
C ILE A 65 2.67 0.89 5.52
N ALA A 66 3.97 0.91 5.23
CA ALA A 66 4.83 -0.27 5.24
C ALA A 66 5.65 -0.30 6.53
N TYR A 67 5.43 -1.31 7.37
CA TYR A 67 6.20 -1.50 8.60
C TYR A 67 7.39 -2.42 8.36
N ASP A 68 8.54 -2.02 8.90
CA ASP A 68 9.75 -2.84 8.92
C ASP A 68 9.73 -3.81 10.11
N TYR A 69 9.30 -5.06 9.88
CA TYR A 69 9.24 -6.07 10.95
C TYR A 69 10.64 -6.48 11.46
N GLU A 70 11.69 -6.19 10.69
CA GLU A 70 13.09 -6.40 11.05
C GLU A 70 13.66 -5.25 11.89
N GLN A 71 12.91 -4.16 12.11
CA GLN A 71 13.27 -3.01 12.95
C GLN A 71 14.60 -2.33 12.56
N SER A 72 15.04 -2.51 11.32
CA SER A 72 16.22 -1.88 10.72
C SER A 72 15.90 -0.46 10.20
N PHE A 73 14.64 -0.19 9.86
CA PHE A 73 14.18 1.09 9.32
C PHE A 73 12.87 1.54 9.96
N ASN A 74 12.59 2.83 9.86
CA ASN A 74 11.27 3.37 10.21
C ASN A 74 10.21 2.93 9.18
N ALA A 75 8.95 3.02 9.58
CA ALA A 75 7.83 2.81 8.66
C ALA A 75 7.86 3.86 7.54
N VAL A 76 7.48 3.43 6.33
CA VAL A 76 7.32 4.30 5.16
C VAL A 76 5.84 4.52 4.94
N ILE A 77 5.46 5.76 4.67
CA ILE A 77 4.07 6.20 4.48
C ILE A 77 3.93 6.83 3.10
N ALA A 78 2.86 6.47 2.39
CA ALA A 78 2.39 7.16 1.20
C ALA A 78 0.92 7.51 1.39
N ASP A 79 0.58 8.79 1.42
CA ASP A 79 -0.75 9.33 1.67
C ASP A 79 -1.32 10.07 0.46
N GLY A 80 -2.60 10.48 0.54
CA GLY A 80 -3.32 11.17 -0.51
C GLY A 80 -3.62 10.30 -1.73
N ILE A 81 -3.59 8.97 -1.59
CA ILE A 81 -3.72 8.05 -2.73
C ILE A 81 -5.16 8.04 -3.21
N THR A 82 -5.36 8.44 -4.46
CA THR A 82 -6.60 8.19 -5.21
C THR A 82 -6.49 6.82 -5.88
N PRO A 83 -7.44 5.88 -5.65
CA PRO A 83 -7.38 4.55 -6.25
C PRO A 83 -7.46 4.60 -7.77
N GLU A 84 -6.74 3.69 -8.43
CA GLU A 84 -7.03 3.36 -9.82
C GLU A 84 -8.35 2.59 -9.93
N ILE A 85 -9.06 2.74 -11.05
CA ILE A 85 -10.28 1.97 -11.33
C ILE A 85 -9.90 0.65 -12.00
N ILE A 86 -10.41 -0.46 -11.48
CA ILE A 86 -10.31 -1.76 -12.13
C ILE A 86 -11.24 -1.77 -13.33
N HIS A 87 -10.68 -1.93 -14.53
CA HIS A 87 -11.44 -2.23 -15.74
C HIS A 87 -11.52 -3.75 -15.91
N GLU A 88 -12.73 -4.26 -16.17
CA GLU A 88 -12.98 -5.66 -16.54
C GLU A 88 -12.68 -5.91 -18.02
#